data_AF-A0A2H9MIM3-F1
#
_entry.id   AF-A0A2H9MIM3-F1
#
_cell.length_a   1.000
_cell.length_b   1.000
_cell.length_c   1.000
_cell.angle_alpha   90.00
_cell.angle_beta   90.00
_cell.angle_gamma   90.00
#
_symmetry.space_group_name_H-M   'P 1'
#
loop_
_entity.id
_entity.type
_entity.pdbx_description
1 polymer ?
#
loop_
_entity_poly.entity_id
_entity_poly.type
_entity_poly.pdbx_seq_one_letter_code
_entity_poly.pdbx_strand_id
1 'polypeptide(L)' 'MPQCNPKRCTALKMKRFGFAKVVSRLPRNGILLNPYAKKILSKDDLKHAKKYGLICLDCSWKNAEKIF' A
#
# COMPACT_ATOMS: atom_id res chain seq x y z
N MET A 1 -15.98 -7.62 -5.51
CA MET A 1 -15.49 -7.92 -6.87
C MET A 1 -14.05 -7.46 -6.99
N PRO A 2 -13.13 -8.26 -7.54
CA PRO A 2 -11.76 -7.81 -7.79
C PRO A 2 -11.79 -6.60 -8.74
N GLN A 3 -11.16 -5.49 -8.34
CA GLN A 3 -11.10 -4.25 -9.14
C GLN A 3 -10.10 -4.34 -10.30
N CYS A 4 -9.32 -5.42 -10.37
CA CYS A 4 -8.22 -5.60 -11.31
C CYS A 4 -8.12 -7.07 -11.76
N ASN A 5 -7.56 -7.29 -12.96
CA ASN A 5 -7.20 -8.62 -13.42
C ASN A 5 -6.04 -9.18 -12.56
N PRO A 6 -6.24 -10.30 -11.85
CA PRO A 6 -5.22 -10.84 -10.94
C PRO A 6 -3.89 -11.19 -11.59
N LYS A 7 -3.89 -11.51 -12.90
CA LYS A 7 -2.66 -11.84 -13.65
C LYS A 7 -1.82 -10.61 -14.00
N ARG A 8 -2.42 -9.42 -13.98
CA ARG A 8 -1.77 -8.13 -14.32
C ARG A 8 -1.58 -7.21 -13.12
N CYS A 9 -2.13 -7.56 -11.96
CA CYS A 9 -2.01 -6.78 -10.73
C CYS A 9 -0.61 -6.88 -10.12
N THR A 10 0.09 -5.74 -10.02
CA THR A 10 1.43 -5.64 -9.43
C THR A 10 1.42 -6.02 -7.95
N ALA A 11 0.41 -5.61 -7.17
CA ALA A 11 0.34 -5.95 -5.74
C ALA A 11 0.23 -7.47 -5.52
N LEU A 12 -0.56 -8.17 -6.33
CA LEU A 12 -0.63 -9.64 -6.30
C LEU A 12 0.66 -10.30 -6.80
N LYS A 13 1.36 -9.69 -7.77
CA LYS A 13 2.69 -10.13 -8.18
C LYS A 13 3.69 -10.00 -7.03
N MET A 14 3.72 -8.88 -6.32
CA MET A 14 4.57 -8.67 -5.14
C MET A 14 4.28 -9.70 -4.04
N LYS A 15 3.01 -10.04 -3.80
CA LYS A 15 2.63 -11.14 -2.91
C LYS A 15 3.24 -12.47 -3.35
N ARG A 16 3.13 -12.81 -4.63
CA ARG A 16 3.66 -14.07 -5.18
C ARG A 16 5.18 -14.20 -5.04
N PHE A 17 5.91 -13.09 -5.15
CA PHE A 17 7.37 -13.05 -4.97
C PHE A 17 7.83 -12.83 -3.52
N GLY A 18 6.90 -12.74 -2.55
CA GLY A 18 7.25 -12.54 -1.14
C GLY A 18 7.67 -11.12 -0.76
N PHE A 19 7.51 -10.13 -1.64
CA PHE A 19 7.85 -8.73 -1.36
C PHE A 19 6.77 -8.00 -0.56
N ALA A 20 5.53 -8.52 -0.52
CA ALA A 20 4.42 -7.91 0.20
C ALA A 20 3.51 -8.97 0.82
N LYS A 21 2.86 -8.61 1.92
CA LYS A 21 1.81 -9.41 2.55
C LYS A 21 0.45 -8.74 2.33
N VAL A 22 -0.50 -9.48 1.80
CA VAL A 22 -1.89 -9.02 1.74
C VAL A 22 -2.52 -9.23 3.12
N VAL A 23 -3.07 -8.16 3.68
CA VAL A 23 -3.71 -8.14 5.00
C VAL A 23 -5.18 -7.78 4.85
N SER A 24 -6.03 -8.35 5.69
CA SER A 24 -7.47 -8.04 5.73
C SER A 24 -7.79 -6.84 6.62
N ARG A 25 -6.85 -6.43 7.48
CA ARG A 25 -6.96 -5.26 8.36
C ARG A 25 -5.69 -4.42 8.27
N LEU A 26 -5.86 -3.10 8.29
CA LEU A 26 -4.76 -2.16 8.29
C LEU A 26 -3.95 -2.30 9.58
N PRO A 27 -2.63 -2.57 9.50
CA PRO A 27 -1.76 -2.56 10.67
C PRO A 27 -1.76 -1.19 11.33
N ARG A 28 -1.83 -1.16 12.66
CA ARG A 28 -1.68 0.08 13.41
C ARG A 28 -0.24 0.59 13.29
N ASN A 29 -0.08 1.91 13.20
CA ASN A 29 1.20 2.62 13.15
C ASN A 29 2.04 2.45 11.88
N GLY A 30 1.63 1.64 10.90
CA GLY A 30 2.34 1.58 9.61
C GLY A 30 2.17 2.87 8.81
N ILE A 31 3.09 3.14 7.89
CA ILE A 31 2.99 4.31 7.01
C ILE A 31 2.14 3.95 5.81
N LEU A 32 0.96 4.56 5.69
CA LEU A 32 0.12 4.44 4.51
C LEU A 32 0.67 5.32 3.39
N LEU A 33 1.04 4.71 2.27
CA LEU A 33 1.35 5.43 1.04
C LEU A 33 0.04 5.95 0.44
N ASN A 34 -0.16 7.27 0.52
CA ASN A 34 -1.34 7.96 0.00
C ASN A 34 -0.90 8.99 -1.05
N PRO A 35 -1.36 8.89 -2.31
CA PRO A 35 -0.97 9.82 -3.37
C PRO A 35 -1.51 11.25 -3.17
N TYR A 36 -2.51 11.43 -2.30
CA TYR A 36 -3.11 12.73 -1.97
C TYR A 36 -2.57 13.32 -0.66
N ALA A 37 -1.63 12.65 0.01
CA ALA A 37 -1.03 13.17 1.23
C ALA A 37 -0.21 14.42 0.95
N LYS A 38 -0.38 15.45 1.80
CA LYS A 38 0.43 16.68 1.75
C LYS A 38 1.88 16.44 2.18
N LYS A 39 2.11 15.42 3.02
CA LYS A 39 3.44 15.06 3.52
C LYS A 39 4.08 14.05 2.57
N ILE A 40 5.30 14.34 2.15
CA ILE A 40 6.13 13.46 1.32
C ILE A 40 6.86 12.45 2.21
N LEU A 41 6.98 11.21 1.74
CA LEU A 41 7.80 10.19 2.39
C LEU A 41 9.30 10.52 2.18
N SER A 42 10.08 10.50 3.26
CA SER A 42 11.48 10.88 3.24
C SER A 42 12.37 9.91 4.02
N LYS A 43 13.69 10.16 4.05
CA LYS A 43 14.63 9.38 4.87
C LYS A 43 14.36 9.51 6.37
N ASP A 44 13.71 10.58 6.81
CA ASP A 44 13.39 10.79 8.23
C ASP A 44 12.36 9.76 8.73
N ASP A 45 11.53 9.23 7.83
CA ASP A 45 10.52 8.23 8.15
C ASP A 45 11.11 6.81 8.24
N LEU A 46 12.39 6.60 7.89
CA LEU A 46 13.01 5.28 7.74
C LEU A 46 12.97 4.46 9.04
N LYS A 47 13.21 5.10 10.19
CA LYS A 47 13.16 4.41 11.50
C LYS A 47 11.76 3.88 11.79
N HIS A 48 10.73 4.67 11.45
CA HIS A 48 9.33 4.31 11.64
C HIS A 48 8.89 3.23 10.64
N ALA A 49 9.26 3.38 9.37
CA ALA A 49 9.01 2.41 8.30
C ALA A 49 9.64 1.05 8.60
N LYS A 50 10.88 1.01 9.13
CA LYS A 50 11.54 -0.24 9.54
C LYS A 50 10.85 -0.91 10.73
N LYS A 51 10.31 -0.11 11.66
CA LYS A 51 9.66 -0.62 12.87
C LYS A 51 8.23 -1.11 12.63
N TYR A 52 7.45 -0.40 11.82
CA TYR A 52 6.00 -0.63 11.65
C TYR A 52 5.58 -1.03 10.23
N GLY A 53 6.48 -0.90 9.26
CA GLY A 53 6.24 -1.23 7.86
C GLY A 53 5.61 -0.11 7.03
N LEU A 54 5.57 -0.36 5.72
CA LEU A 54 4.83 0.44 4.74
C LEU A 54 3.54 -0.28 4.36
N ILE A 55 2.49 0.49 4.14
CA ILE A 55 1.16 0.01 3.77
C ILE A 55 0.80 0.65 2.43
N CYS A 56 0.38 -0.17 1.47
CA CYS A 56 -0.13 0.28 0.18
C CYS A 56 -1.57 -0.19 0.00
N LEU A 57 -2.44 0.68 -0.50
CA LEU A 57 -3.78 0.29 -0.95
C LEU A 57 -3.75 0.13 -2.48
N ASP A 58 -4.05 -1.07 -2.95
CA ASP A 58 -4.14 -1.38 -4.38
C ASP A 58 -5.60 -1.23 -4.84
N CYS A 59 -5.89 -0.15 -5.55
CA CYS A 59 -7.20 0.14 -6.12
C CYS A 59 -7.05 0.75 -7.52
N SER A 60 -8.14 0.81 -8.28
CA SER A 60 -8.14 1.53 -9.56
C SER A 60 -8.08 3.04 -9.32
N TRP A 61 -7.41 3.78 -10.20
CA TRP A 61 -7.37 5.26 -10.13
C TRP A 61 -8.76 5.90 -10.08
N LYS A 62 -9.74 5.29 -10.77
CA LYS A 62 -11.15 5.71 -10.72
C LYS A 62 -11.73 5.77 -9.30
N ASN A 63 -11.22 4.94 -8.38
CA ASN A 63 -11.69 4.86 -7.01
C ASN A 63 -10.70 5.43 -5.99
N ALA A 64 -9.49 5.82 -6.41
CA ALA A 64 -8.43 6.24 -5.50
C ALA A 64 -8.86 7.40 -4.60
N GLU A 65 -9.46 8.46 -5.16
CA GLU A 65 -9.94 9.62 -4.40
C GLU A 65 -11.01 9.29 -3.35
N LYS A 66 -11.75 8.20 -3.52
CA LYS A 66 -12.79 7.78 -2.57
C LYS A 66 -12.26 6.86 -1.47
N ILE A 67 -11.15 6.19 -1.75
CA ILE A 67 -10.58 5.17 -0.87
C ILE A 67 -9.52 5.76 0.07
N PHE A 68 -8.77 6.74 -0.42
CA PHE A 68 -7.71 7.44 0.32
C PHE A 68 -8.23 8.68 1.04
#